data_AF-A0A7C7TLZ0-F1
#
_entry.id   AF-A0A7C7TLZ0-F1
#
_cell.length_a   1.000
_cell.length_b   1.000
_cell.length_c   1.000
_cell.angle_alpha   90.00
_cell.angle_beta   90.00
_cell.angle_gamma   90.00
#
_symmetry.space_group_name_H-M   'P 1'
#
loop_
_entity.id
_entity.type
_entity.pdbx_description
1 polymer ?
#
loop_
_entity_poly.entity_id
_entity_poly.type
_entity_poly.pdbx_seq_one_letter_code
_entity_poly.pdbx_strand_id
1 'polypeptide(L)'
;MAISSAGNDPFDRLAALARSYVRYGIESRGCYRLMFGEHMIELAEFEEVVAAGRPTRQLLQQIVAECVPSDDEYAQTVEHTAWSLVHGVTSLLTENEIRFGPDTSKAEKLINDSIRMLISGIRAELA
;
A
#
# COMPACT_ATOMS: atom_id res chain seq x y z
N MET A 1 -6.34 -12.93 -3.10
CA MET A 1 -5.87 -11.65 -3.67
C MET A 1 -5.96 -11.71 -5.18
N ALA A 2 -6.80 -10.88 -5.81
CA ALA A 2 -6.99 -10.85 -7.26
C ALA A 2 -6.14 -9.71 -7.86
N ILE A 3 -4.86 -9.99 -8.11
CA ILE A 3 -3.95 -9.09 -8.86
C ILE A 3 -3.90 -9.48 -10.34
N SER A 4 -4.38 -10.69 -10.70
CA SER A 4 -4.25 -11.24 -12.06
C SER A 4 -5.17 -10.61 -13.12
N SER A 5 -5.94 -9.58 -12.78
CA SER A 5 -6.81 -8.85 -13.71
C SER A 5 -6.38 -7.40 -13.97
N ALA A 6 -5.32 -6.92 -13.31
CA ALA A 6 -4.71 -5.65 -13.71
C ALA A 6 -4.03 -5.87 -15.07
N GLY A 7 -4.28 -4.99 -16.04
CA GLY A 7 -3.73 -5.10 -17.39
C GLY A 7 -2.21 -5.11 -17.44
N ASN A 8 -1.64 -5.11 -18.65
CA ASN A 8 -0.19 -5.14 -18.83
C ASN A 8 0.53 -3.84 -18.42
N ASP A 9 -0.17 -2.75 -18.05
CA ASP A 9 0.45 -1.51 -17.57
C ASP A 9 0.94 -1.67 -16.11
N PRO A 10 2.25 -1.50 -15.83
CA PRO A 10 2.79 -1.51 -14.47
C PRO A 10 2.07 -0.55 -13.51
N PHE A 11 1.61 0.61 -13.97
CA PHE A 11 0.90 1.57 -13.13
C PHE A 11 -0.50 1.08 -12.73
N ASP A 12 -1.18 0.32 -13.58
CA ASP A 12 -2.47 -0.30 -13.24
C ASP A 12 -2.29 -1.39 -12.19
N ARG A 13 -1.20 -2.16 -12.29
CA ARG A 13 -0.83 -3.17 -11.28
C ARG A 13 -0.47 -2.53 -9.95
N LEU A 14 0.26 -1.41 -9.96
CA LEU A 14 0.57 -0.64 -8.75
C LEU A 14 -0.71 -0.15 -8.08
N ALA A 15 -1.63 0.41 -8.87
CA ALA A 15 -2.92 0.88 -8.36
C ALA A 15 -3.75 -0.27 -7.76
N ALA A 16 -3.77 -1.44 -8.42
CA ALA A 16 -4.50 -2.61 -7.96
C ALA A 16 -3.93 -3.19 -6.67
N LEU A 17 -2.59 -3.26 -6.54
CA LEU A 17 -1.92 -3.67 -5.32
C LEU A 17 -2.25 -2.71 -4.17
N ALA A 18 -2.09 -1.40 -4.40
CA ALA A 18 -2.35 -0.38 -3.38
C ALA A 18 -3.80 -0.40 -2.88
N ARG A 19 -4.78 -0.50 -3.77
CA ARG A 19 -6.20 -0.64 -3.39
C ARG A 19 -6.43 -1.91 -2.56
N SER A 20 -5.87 -3.04 -3.00
CA SER A 20 -6.05 -4.33 -2.34
C SER A 20 -5.43 -4.33 -0.94
N TYR A 21 -4.27 -3.70 -0.79
CA TYR A 21 -3.60 -3.52 0.48
C TYR A 21 -4.50 -2.77 1.47
N VAL A 22 -4.99 -1.59 1.07
CA VAL A 22 -5.80 -0.75 1.96
C VAL A 22 -7.12 -1.43 2.33
N ARG A 23 -7.81 -2.03 1.36
CA ARG A 23 -9.05 -2.77 1.64
C ARG A 23 -8.82 -3.92 2.60
N TYR A 24 -7.75 -4.70 2.41
CA TYR A 24 -7.41 -5.78 3.33
C TYR A 24 -7.19 -5.27 4.75
N GLY A 25 -6.45 -4.15 4.93
CA GLY A 25 -6.23 -3.58 6.26
C GLY A 25 -7.53 -3.12 6.95
N ILE A 26 -8.46 -2.53 6.18
CA ILE A 26 -9.77 -2.11 6.69
C ILE A 26 -10.65 -3.31 7.06
N GLU A 27 -10.68 -4.34 6.22
CA GLU A 27 -11.48 -5.56 6.43
C GLU A 27 -10.91 -6.44 7.55
N SER A 28 -9.58 -6.48 7.67
CA SER A 28 -8.82 -7.31 8.61
C SER A 28 -8.10 -6.47 9.66
N ARG A 29 -8.81 -5.53 10.29
CA ARG A 29 -8.26 -4.56 11.26
C ARG A 29 -7.41 -5.21 12.34
N GLY A 30 -7.84 -6.37 12.86
CA GLY A 30 -7.09 -7.12 13.88
C GLY A 30 -5.71 -7.58 13.40
N CYS A 31 -5.63 -8.09 12.17
CA CYS A 31 -4.36 -8.47 11.55
C CYS A 31 -3.49 -7.25 11.26
N TYR A 32 -4.07 -6.14 10.77
CA TYR A 32 -3.31 -4.91 10.54
C TYR A 32 -2.73 -4.36 11.84
N ARG A 33 -3.56 -4.31 12.90
CA ARG A 33 -3.12 -3.91 14.23
C ARG A 33 -2.03 -4.81 14.77
N LEU A 34 -2.15 -6.13 14.63
CA LEU A 34 -1.11 -7.09 15.06
C LEU A 34 0.24 -6.87 14.37
N MET A 35 0.24 -6.35 13.14
CA MET A 35 1.47 -6.15 12.37
C MET A 35 2.11 -4.77 12.60
N PHE A 36 1.30 -3.74 12.84
CA PHE A 36 1.75 -2.34 12.75
C PHE A 36 1.26 -1.45 13.90
N GLY A 37 0.51 -2.00 14.86
CA GLY A 37 0.03 -1.27 16.03
C GLY A 37 1.09 -1.13 17.11
N GLU A 38 0.80 -0.29 18.10
CA GLU A 38 1.62 -0.23 19.32
C GLU A 38 1.42 -1.53 20.12
N HIS A 39 2.54 -2.22 20.37
CA HIS A 39 2.55 -3.48 21.10
C HIS A 39 3.55 -3.44 22.24
N MET A 40 3.23 -4.16 23.31
CA MET A 40 4.15 -4.43 24.41
C MET A 40 5.21 -5.49 24.04
N ILE A 41 5.12 -6.08 22.85
CA ILE A 41 5.94 -7.20 22.38
C ILE A 41 6.71 -6.76 21.13
N GLU A 42 7.99 -7.11 21.05
CA GLU A 42 8.82 -6.89 19.86
C GLU A 42 8.52 -7.94 18.78
N LEU A 43 7.66 -7.59 17.82
CA LEU A 43 7.30 -8.50 16.71
C LEU A 43 8.50 -9.00 15.89
N ALA A 44 9.60 -8.26 15.90
CA ALA A 44 10.85 -8.63 15.23
C ALA A 44 11.45 -9.94 15.78
N GLU A 45 11.11 -10.32 17.00
CA GLU A 45 11.53 -11.59 17.62
C GLU A 45 10.77 -12.82 17.07
N PHE A 46 9.67 -12.60 16.34
CA PHE A 46 8.83 -13.67 15.79
C PHE A 46 9.04 -13.78 14.28
N GLU A 47 9.95 -14.67 13.87
CA GLU A 47 10.35 -14.85 12.47
C GLU A 47 9.15 -15.13 11.55
N GLU A 48 8.15 -15.89 12.02
CA GLU A 48 6.94 -16.20 11.25
C GLU A 48 6.13 -14.93 10.91
N VAL A 49 6.06 -13.97 11.83
CA VAL A 49 5.34 -12.70 11.64
C VAL A 49 6.08 -11.83 10.63
N VAL A 50 7.40 -11.73 10.76
CA VAL A 50 8.25 -11.03 9.79
C VAL A 50 8.14 -11.67 8.41
N ALA A 51 8.15 -13.00 8.35
CA ALA A 51 8.01 -13.78 7.12
C ALA A 51 6.68 -13.53 6.41
N ALA A 52 5.59 -13.40 7.15
CA ALA A 52 4.26 -13.17 6.59
C ALA A 52 4.13 -11.80 5.88
N GLY A 53 4.87 -10.78 6.32
CA GLY A 53 4.84 -9.44 5.72
C GLY A 53 5.68 -9.28 4.44
N ARG A 54 6.73 -10.11 4.28
CA ARG A 54 7.70 -9.98 3.17
C ARG A 54 7.10 -10.07 1.76
N PRO A 55 6.19 -11.01 1.44
CA PRO A 55 5.73 -11.21 0.07
C PRO A 55 5.02 -9.98 -0.54
N THR A 56 4.19 -9.30 0.25
CA THR A 56 3.45 -8.11 -0.22
C THR A 56 4.40 -6.96 -0.55
N ARG A 57 5.43 -6.75 0.28
CA ARG A 57 6.43 -5.72 0.04
C ARG A 57 7.34 -6.06 -1.14
N GLN A 58 7.73 -7.33 -1.30
CA GLN A 58 8.49 -7.79 -2.47
C GLN A 58 7.70 -7.59 -3.77
N LEU A 59 6.39 -7.85 -3.76
CA LEU A 59 5.54 -7.60 -4.91
C LEU A 59 5.44 -6.11 -5.26
N LEU A 60 5.38 -5.23 -4.25
CA LEU A 60 5.44 -3.78 -4.47
C LEU A 60 6.77 -3.39 -5.14
N GLN A 61 7.89 -3.87 -4.62
CA GLN A 61 9.23 -3.62 -5.18
C GLN A 61 9.32 -4.03 -6.66
N GLN A 62 8.81 -5.22 -6.99
CA GLN A 62 8.78 -5.73 -8.37
C GLN A 62 7.96 -4.82 -9.29
N ILE A 63 6.76 -4.43 -8.88
CA ILE A 63 5.90 -3.55 -9.68
C ILE A 63 6.52 -2.16 -9.85
N VAL A 64 7.12 -1.60 -8.79
CA VAL A 64 7.79 -0.29 -8.86
C VAL A 64 8.96 -0.33 -9.84
N ALA A 65 9.77 -1.39 -9.83
CA ALA A 65 10.87 -1.57 -10.78
C ALA A 65 10.40 -1.64 -12.25
N GLU A 66 9.14 -2.01 -12.49
CA GLU A 66 8.53 -1.96 -13.82
C GLU A 66 7.95 -0.58 -14.18
N CYS A 67 7.65 0.27 -13.19
CA CYS A 67 7.05 1.59 -13.39
C CYS A 67 8.06 2.71 -13.68
N VAL A 68 9.29 2.58 -13.18
CA VAL A 68 10.32 3.63 -13.27
C VAL A 68 11.60 3.10 -13.92
N PRO A 69 12.34 3.93 -14.70
CA PRO A 69 13.66 3.57 -15.19
C PRO A 69 14.59 3.24 -14.02
N SER A 70 15.45 2.26 -14.22
CA SER A 70 16.37 1.73 -13.21
C SER A 70 17.48 2.72 -12.85
N ASP A 71 17.13 3.69 -12.00
CA ASP A 71 18.03 4.24 -11.00
C ASP A 71 17.62 3.61 -9.66
N ASP A 72 18.51 2.80 -9.08
CA ASP A 72 18.21 2.03 -7.88
C ASP A 72 17.78 2.93 -6.71
N GLU A 73 18.28 4.17 -6.63
CA GLU A 73 17.91 5.12 -5.57
C GLU A 73 16.52 5.72 -5.78
N TYR A 74 16.18 6.07 -7.02
CA TYR A 74 14.85 6.60 -7.35
C TYR A 74 13.77 5.51 -7.20
N ALA A 75 14.03 4.30 -7.68
CA ALA A 75 13.11 3.17 -7.52
C ALA A 75 12.86 2.85 -6.03
N GLN A 76 13.88 2.89 -5.18
CA GLN A 76 13.73 2.76 -3.73
C GLN A 76 12.91 3.89 -3.13
N THR A 77 13.15 5.14 -3.55
CA THR A 77 12.37 6.29 -3.10
C THR A 77 10.89 6.14 -3.46
N VAL A 78 10.59 5.70 -4.68
CA VAL A 78 9.22 5.43 -5.13
C VAL A 78 8.59 4.28 -4.35
N GLU A 79 9.32 3.21 -4.06
CA GLU A 79 8.83 2.11 -3.22
C GLU A 79 8.49 2.57 -1.81
N HIS A 80 9.40 3.29 -1.14
CA HIS A 80 9.15 3.82 0.21
C HIS A 80 7.99 4.82 0.23
N THR A 81 7.85 5.65 -0.82
CA THR A 81 6.75 6.61 -0.94
C THR A 81 5.42 5.88 -1.13
N ALA A 82 5.38 4.87 -2.01
CA ALA A 82 4.19 4.05 -2.21
C ALA A 82 3.80 3.28 -0.95
N TRP A 83 4.79 2.69 -0.26
CA TRP A 83 4.60 1.96 0.99
C TRP A 83 4.06 2.87 2.10
N SER A 84 4.65 4.06 2.26
CA SER A 84 4.22 5.05 3.25
C SER A 84 2.78 5.52 2.98
N LEU A 85 2.43 5.74 1.71
CA LEU A 85 1.08 6.15 1.32
C LEU A 85 0.04 5.07 1.70
N VAL A 86 0.25 3.82 1.29
CA VAL A 86 -0.72 2.75 1.57
C VAL A 86 -0.83 2.46 3.06
N HIS A 87 0.28 2.51 3.80
CA HIS A 87 0.26 2.39 5.26
C HIS A 87 -0.49 3.55 5.91
N GLY A 88 -0.18 4.79 5.54
CA GLY A 88 -0.81 5.98 6.12
C GLY A 88 -2.33 5.96 5.91
N VAL A 89 -2.79 5.74 4.67
CA VAL A 89 -4.22 5.65 4.36
C VAL A 89 -4.87 4.50 5.14
N THR A 90 -4.22 3.34 5.22
CA THR A 90 -4.76 2.18 5.95
C THR A 90 -4.87 2.45 7.44
N SER A 91 -3.84 3.03 8.06
CA SER A 91 -3.84 3.38 9.49
C SER A 91 -4.94 4.40 9.82
N LEU A 92 -5.05 5.48 9.04
CA LEU A 92 -6.06 6.53 9.23
C LEU A 92 -7.50 5.98 9.18
N LEU A 93 -7.76 5.04 8.26
CA LEU A 93 -9.07 4.42 8.09
C LEU A 93 -9.34 3.29 9.09
N THR A 94 -8.31 2.53 9.47
CA THR A 94 -8.42 1.39 10.40
C THR A 94 -8.64 1.88 11.84
N GLU A 95 -7.91 2.91 12.25
CA GLU A 95 -8.02 3.49 13.59
C GLU A 95 -9.17 4.51 13.71
N ASN A 96 -9.90 4.75 12.62
CA ASN A 96 -11.01 5.70 12.54
C ASN A 96 -10.60 7.13 12.92
N GLU A 97 -9.34 7.51 12.63
CA GLU A 97 -8.87 8.90 12.70
C GLU A 97 -9.53 9.75 11.61
N ILE A 98 -9.88 9.12 10.48
CA ILE A 98 -10.78 9.68 9.47
C ILE A 98 -12.09 8.90 9.49
N ARG A 99 -13.21 9.60 9.69
CA ARG A 99 -14.56 9.00 9.73
C ARG A 99 -15.45 9.63 8.67
N PHE A 100 -16.02 8.78 7.83
CA PHE A 100 -16.97 9.20 6.80
C PHE A 100 -18.44 8.88 7.13
N GLY A 101 -18.69 8.39 8.36
CA GLY A 101 -20.01 7.89 8.75
C GLY A 101 -20.34 6.58 8.00
N PRO A 102 -21.63 6.26 7.77
CA PRO A 102 -22.03 5.02 7.09
C PRO A 102 -21.70 5.02 5.58
N ASP A 103 -21.25 6.15 5.03
CA ASP A 103 -20.96 6.31 3.61
C ASP A 103 -19.56 5.80 3.25
N THR A 104 -19.50 4.53 2.82
CA THR A 104 -18.27 3.88 2.38
C THR A 104 -17.71 4.46 1.08
N SER A 105 -18.51 5.19 0.30
CA SER A 105 -18.06 5.76 -0.99
C SER A 105 -16.99 6.83 -0.81
N LYS A 106 -16.99 7.55 0.32
CA LYS A 106 -15.97 8.55 0.65
C LYS A 106 -14.63 7.93 1.02
N ALA A 107 -14.64 6.77 1.70
CA ALA A 107 -13.43 6.02 1.98
C ALA A 107 -12.80 5.51 0.68
N GLU A 108 -13.62 4.92 -0.19
CA GLU A 108 -13.18 4.48 -1.52
C GLU A 108 -12.66 5.65 -2.38
N LYS A 109 -13.31 6.82 -2.30
CA LYS A 109 -12.82 8.03 -2.98
C LYS A 109 -11.45 8.45 -2.46
N LEU A 110 -11.24 8.51 -1.14
CA LEU A 110 -9.94 8.81 -0.54
C LEU A 110 -8.85 7.86 -1.04
N ILE A 111 -9.12 6.55 -1.01
CA ILE A 111 -8.18 5.52 -1.47
C ILE A 111 -7.81 5.76 -2.93
N ASN A 112 -8.80 5.95 -3.81
CA ASN A 112 -8.58 6.13 -5.24
C ASN A 112 -7.83 7.44 -5.54
N ASP A 113 -8.18 8.54 -4.87
CA ASP A 113 -7.52 9.83 -5.07
C ASP A 113 -6.06 9.79 -4.58
N SER A 114 -5.78 9.21 -3.42
CA SER A 114 -4.41 9.07 -2.89
C SER A 114 -3.52 8.24 -3.83
N ILE A 115 -4.05 7.12 -4.37
CA ILE A 115 -3.32 6.28 -5.34
C ILE A 115 -3.09 7.03 -6.64
N ARG A 116 -4.10 7.76 -7.13
CA ARG A 116 -3.97 8.58 -8.32
C ARG A 116 -2.92 9.67 -8.14
N MET A 117 -2.87 10.32 -6.98
CA MET A 117 -1.85 11.34 -6.67
C MET A 117 -0.44 10.75 -6.73
N LEU A 118 -0.22 9.60 -6.12
CA LEU A 118 1.07 8.88 -6.18
C LEU A 118 1.47 8.60 -7.63
N ILE A 119 0.60 7.96 -8.40
CA ILE A 119 0.89 7.58 -9.81
C ILE A 119 1.13 8.81 -10.68
N SER A 120 0.34 9.87 -10.48
CA SER A 120 0.51 11.12 -11.24
C SER A 120 1.85 11.78 -10.92
N GLY A 121 2.28 11.75 -9.65
CA GLY A 121 3.59 12.25 -9.23
C GLY A 121 4.74 11.48 -9.88
N ILE A 122 4.69 10.14 -9.83
CA ILE A 122 5.70 9.30 -10.49
C ILE A 122 5.76 9.62 -11.99
N ARG A 123 4.62 9.68 -12.68
CA ARG A 123 4.59 9.98 -14.11
C ARG A 123 5.12 11.38 -14.46
N ALA A 124 4.92 12.35 -13.59
CA ALA A 124 5.40 13.72 -13.81
C ALA A 124 6.94 13.82 -13.72
N GLU A 125 7.56 13.04 -12.83
CA GLU A 125 9.03 12.97 -12.69
C GLU A 125 9.71 12.19 -13.84
N LEU A 126 8.94 11.41 -14.60
CA LEU A 126 9.44 10.63 -15.76
C LEU A 126 9.26 11.35 -17.11
N ALA A 127 8.58 12.50 -17.15
CA ALA A 127 8.24 13.25 -18.36
C ALA A 127 9.29 14.30 -18.70
#